data_AF-A0A8X6NTD7-F1
#
_entry.id   AF-A0A8X6NTD7-F1
#
_cell.length_a   1.000
_cell.length_b   1.000
_cell.length_c   1.000
_cell.angle_alpha   90.00
_cell.angle_beta   90.00
_cell.angle_gamma   90.00
#
_symmetry.space_group_name_H-M   'P 1'
#
loop_
_entity.id
_entity.type
_entity.pdbx_description
1 polymer ?
#
loop_
_entity_poly.entity_id
_entity_poly.type
_entity_poly.pdbx_seq_one_letter_code
_entity_poly.pdbx_strand_id
1 'polypeptide(L)'
;MIQEQYPRRRNGSEYYAKRKQPFIRDSLRGCERYARDKDGNQVYPNSDQLFARNNQRQEYYAKDYRGNEVYPLRQGVSQIIQGRDGMIQIAKMADGTERYPKDAKGMNIICNVKENLYC
;
A
#
# COMPACT_ATOMS: atom_id res chain seq x y z
N MET A 1 9.29 -26.03 6.60
CA MET A 1 8.15 -25.28 6.04
C MET A 1 8.09 -23.93 6.76
N ILE A 2 8.48 -22.86 6.07
CA ILE A 2 8.66 -21.54 6.70
C ILE A 2 7.34 -20.79 6.57
N GLN A 3 6.90 -20.14 7.65
CA GLN A 3 5.58 -19.55 7.79
C GLN A 3 5.37 -18.39 6.79
N GLU A 4 4.71 -18.65 5.66
CA GLU A 4 4.33 -17.64 4.64
C GLU A 4 3.06 -16.86 5.04
N GLN A 5 2.67 -16.93 6.31
CA GLN A 5 1.43 -16.35 6.79
C GLN A 5 1.65 -15.44 7.98
N TYR A 6 0.98 -14.28 7.95
CA TYR A 6 0.96 -13.40 9.11
C TYR A 6 0.31 -14.14 10.28
N PRO A 7 0.78 -13.86 11.50
CA PRO A 7 0.02 -14.18 12.69
C PRO A 7 -1.42 -13.64 12.59
N ARG A 8 -2.37 -14.41 13.12
CA ARG A 8 -3.80 -14.07 13.10
C ARG A 8 -4.33 -13.88 14.51
N ARG A 9 -5.26 -12.96 14.64
CA ARG A 9 -6.08 -12.77 15.84
C ARG A 9 -7.25 -13.75 15.83
N ARG A 10 -7.91 -13.92 16.98
CA ARG A 10 -9.12 -14.77 17.12
C ARG A 10 -10.25 -14.38 16.16
N ASN A 11 -10.35 -13.09 15.82
CA ASN A 11 -11.35 -12.57 14.88
C ASN A 11 -10.99 -12.78 13.40
N GLY A 12 -9.90 -13.48 13.09
CA GLY A 12 -9.45 -13.73 11.72
C GLY A 12 -8.53 -12.67 11.11
N SER A 13 -8.40 -11.49 11.74
CA SER A 13 -7.51 -10.44 11.23
C SER A 13 -6.03 -10.83 11.35
N GLU A 14 -5.29 -10.66 10.28
CA GLU A 14 -3.84 -10.74 10.26
C GLU A 14 -3.20 -9.51 10.91
N TYR A 15 -1.99 -9.65 11.44
CA TYR A 15 -1.25 -8.52 11.98
C TYR A 15 0.25 -8.62 11.73
N TYR A 16 0.87 -7.45 11.67
CA TYR A 16 2.31 -7.29 11.58
C TYR A 16 2.96 -7.67 12.91
N ALA A 17 3.78 -8.72 12.91
CA ALA A 17 4.64 -9.03 14.04
C ALA A 17 5.66 -7.91 14.22
N LYS A 18 6.07 -7.62 15.48
CA LYS A 18 7.17 -6.70 15.76
C LYS A 18 8.49 -7.32 15.25
N ARG A 19 8.79 -7.13 13.96
CA ARG A 19 10.02 -7.52 13.28
C ARG A 19 10.49 -6.37 12.40
N LYS A 20 11.78 -6.36 12.04
CA LYS A 20 12.38 -5.32 11.17
C LYS A 20 11.78 -5.28 9.76
N GLN A 21 11.20 -6.39 9.28
CA GLN A 21 10.55 -6.45 7.98
C GLN A 21 9.05 -6.65 8.15
N PRO A 22 8.21 -5.68 7.74
CA PRO A 22 6.78 -5.77 7.90
C PRO A 22 6.17 -6.77 6.92
N PHE A 23 6.73 -6.94 5.72
CA PHE A 23 6.10 -7.75 4.69
C PHE A 23 6.53 -9.21 4.69
N ILE A 24 5.56 -10.10 4.53
CA ILE A 24 5.83 -11.48 4.16
C ILE A 24 5.97 -11.58 2.65
N ARG A 25 7.01 -12.26 2.21
CA ARG A 25 7.27 -12.56 0.81
C ARG A 25 6.77 -13.96 0.48
N ASP A 26 5.89 -14.03 -0.52
CA ASP A 26 5.46 -15.28 -1.15
C ASP A 26 6.68 -15.92 -1.83
N SER A 27 7.04 -17.14 -1.44
CA SER A 27 8.24 -17.80 -1.99
C SER A 27 8.05 -18.31 -3.42
N LEU A 28 6.81 -18.54 -3.85
CA LEU A 28 6.47 -19.01 -5.20
C LEU A 28 6.45 -17.86 -6.19
N ARG A 29 5.86 -16.73 -5.80
CA ARG A 29 5.66 -15.57 -6.68
C ARG A 29 6.74 -14.51 -6.52
N GLY A 30 7.46 -14.51 -5.40
CA GLY A 30 8.46 -13.50 -5.06
C GLY A 30 7.86 -12.14 -4.68
N CYS A 31 6.54 -12.03 -4.55
CA CYS A 31 5.83 -10.82 -4.17
C CYS A 31 5.70 -10.69 -2.66
N GLU A 32 5.89 -9.49 -2.13
CA GLU A 32 5.48 -9.13 -0.78
C GLU A 32 3.96 -8.99 -0.72
N ARG A 33 3.36 -9.21 0.47
CA ARG A 33 1.92 -9.09 0.68
C ARG A 33 1.60 -8.23 1.90
N TYR A 34 0.52 -7.45 1.83
CA TYR A 34 -0.08 -6.80 3.00
C TYR A 34 -0.78 -7.81 3.91
N ALA A 35 -0.88 -7.47 5.20
CA ALA A 35 -1.76 -8.17 6.12
C ALA A 35 -3.22 -7.84 5.76
N ARG A 36 -4.15 -8.75 6.05
CA ARG A 36 -5.59 -8.50 5.85
C ARG A 36 -6.37 -8.44 7.16
N ASP A 37 -7.34 -7.55 7.24
CA ASP A 37 -8.32 -7.56 8.33
C ASP A 37 -9.35 -8.71 8.15
N LYS A 38 -10.30 -8.80 9.08
CA LYS A 38 -11.34 -9.84 9.07
C LYS A 38 -12.32 -9.71 7.90
N ASP A 39 -12.43 -8.51 7.34
CA ASP A 39 -13.35 -8.17 6.26
C ASP A 39 -12.67 -8.30 4.88
N GLY A 40 -11.38 -8.64 4.87
CA GLY A 40 -10.58 -8.88 3.67
C GLY A 40 -9.83 -7.64 3.16
N ASN A 41 -9.90 -6.51 3.86
CA ASN A 41 -9.13 -5.32 3.48
C ASN A 41 -7.66 -5.53 3.78
N GLN A 42 -6.79 -5.11 2.86
CA GLN A 42 -5.36 -5.03 3.12
C GLN A 42 -5.05 -3.83 4.02
N VAL A 43 -4.16 -4.05 4.99
CA VAL A 43 -3.83 -3.08 6.03
C VAL A 43 -2.36 -2.68 5.88
N TYR A 44 -2.06 -1.39 6.00
CA TYR A 44 -0.69 -0.90 5.99
C TYR A 44 0.05 -1.21 7.31
N PRO A 45 1.37 -1.47 7.27
CA PRO A 45 2.14 -1.60 8.50
C PRO A 45 2.31 -0.24 9.17
N ASN A 46 2.40 -0.25 10.50
CA ASN A 46 2.86 0.90 11.26
C ASN A 46 4.40 0.93 11.29
N SER A 47 5.01 1.24 10.14
CA SER A 47 6.46 1.31 9.96
C SER A 47 6.82 2.26 8.82
N ASP A 48 8.09 2.64 8.73
CA ASP A 48 8.60 3.50 7.64
C ASP A 48 8.57 2.83 6.27
N GLN A 49 8.71 1.50 6.21
CA GLN A 49 8.44 0.76 4.99
C GLN A 49 6.92 0.55 4.83
N LEU A 50 6.25 1.46 4.11
CA LEU A 50 4.80 1.43 3.93
C LEU A 50 4.33 0.52 2.80
N PHE A 51 5.10 0.44 1.71
CA PHE A 51 4.64 -0.21 0.49
C PHE A 51 5.22 -1.60 0.33
N ALA A 52 4.34 -2.56 0.05
CA ALA A 52 4.72 -3.90 -0.38
C ALA A 52 5.21 -3.84 -1.84
N ARG A 53 6.08 -4.78 -2.20
CA ARG A 53 6.67 -4.88 -3.54
C ARG A 53 6.24 -6.13 -4.30
N ASN A 54 6.02 -5.99 -5.60
CA ASN A 54 5.79 -7.13 -6.49
C ASN A 54 7.10 -7.89 -6.79
N ASN A 55 7.02 -8.92 -7.63
CA ASN A 55 8.16 -9.74 -8.04
C ASN A 55 9.25 -8.96 -8.80
N GLN A 56 8.88 -7.84 -9.43
CA GLN A 56 9.79 -6.91 -10.11
C GLN A 56 10.35 -5.83 -9.16
N ARG A 57 10.08 -5.95 -7.85
CA ARG A 57 10.46 -4.98 -6.82
C ARG A 57 9.81 -3.60 -6.96
N GLN A 58 8.70 -3.52 -7.69
CA GLN A 58 7.91 -2.29 -7.79
C GLN A 58 6.91 -2.25 -6.63
N GLU A 59 6.79 -1.08 -6.02
CA GLU A 59 5.86 -0.83 -4.92
C GLU A 59 4.42 -0.79 -5.44
N TYR A 60 3.45 -1.18 -4.61
CA TYR A 60 2.04 -1.15 -4.98
C TYR A 60 1.14 -0.83 -3.78
N TYR A 61 -0.03 -0.24 -4.03
CA TYR A 61 -0.97 0.12 -2.97
C TYR A 61 -1.72 -1.09 -2.40
N ALA A 62 -2.10 -0.99 -1.12
CA ALA A 62 -3.01 -1.92 -0.50
C ALA A 62 -4.40 -1.80 -1.15
N LYS A 63 -5.18 -2.88 -1.11
CA LYS A 63 -6.53 -2.95 -1.65
C LYS A 63 -7.57 -3.21 -0.56
N ASP A 64 -8.71 -2.55 -0.66
CA ASP A 64 -9.88 -2.90 0.14
C ASP A 64 -10.51 -4.24 -0.32
N TYR A 65 -11.52 -4.70 0.41
CA TYR A 65 -12.22 -5.95 0.13
C TYR A 65 -12.93 -5.96 -1.24
N ARG A 66 -13.19 -4.78 -1.83
CA ARG A 66 -13.78 -4.63 -3.16
C ARG A 66 -12.73 -4.59 -4.26
N GLY A 67 -11.44 -4.58 -3.91
CA GLY A 67 -10.33 -4.50 -4.86
C GLY A 67 -9.90 -3.07 -5.21
N ASN A 68 -10.43 -2.05 -4.53
CA ASN A 68 -9.99 -0.67 -4.75
C ASN A 68 -8.66 -0.42 -4.05
N GLU A 69 -7.73 0.21 -4.74
CA GLU A 69 -6.49 0.68 -4.14
C GLU A 69 -6.76 1.85 -3.18
N VAL A 70 -6.07 1.82 -2.05
CA VAL A 70 -6.21 2.78 -0.97
C VAL A 70 -4.85 3.39 -0.64
N TYR A 71 -4.81 4.70 -0.47
CA TYR A 71 -3.59 5.37 0.00
C TYR A 71 -3.40 5.12 1.50
N PRO A 72 -2.16 4.89 1.96
CA PRO A 72 -1.86 5.02 3.37
C PRO A 72 -1.97 6.48 3.76
N LEU A 73 -2.49 6.75 4.96
CA LEU A 73 -2.58 8.09 5.51
C LEU A 73 -1.57 8.24 6.64
N ARG A 74 -0.70 9.26 6.55
CA ARG A 74 0.13 9.73 7.67
C ARG A 74 -0.23 11.17 7.96
N GLN A 75 -0.65 11.45 9.20
CA GLN A 75 -1.05 12.79 9.63
C GLN A 75 -2.09 13.45 8.70
N GLY A 76 -3.01 12.65 8.17
CA GLY A 76 -4.05 13.12 7.23
C GLY A 76 -3.60 13.27 5.78
N VAL A 77 -2.31 13.06 5.48
CA VAL A 77 -1.75 13.15 4.12
C VAL A 77 -1.63 11.76 3.50
N SER A 78 -2.11 11.62 2.26
CA SER A 78 -1.93 10.43 1.44
C SER A 78 -0.46 10.24 1.09
N GLN A 79 0.12 9.10 1.44
CA GLN A 79 1.49 8.77 0.99
C GLN A 79 1.41 8.14 -0.39
N ILE A 80 2.29 8.61 -1.27
CA ILE A 80 2.33 8.24 -2.67
C ILE A 80 3.51 7.32 -2.96
N ILE A 81 3.36 6.46 -3.96
CA ILE A 81 4.47 5.75 -4.59
C ILE A 81 4.98 6.64 -5.72
N GLN A 82 6.27 6.98 -5.67
CA GLN A 82 6.93 7.74 -6.73
C GLN A 82 7.87 6.82 -7.52
N GLY A 83 7.67 6.80 -8.84
CA GLY A 83 8.55 6.13 -9.79
C GLY A 83 9.92 6.82 -9.87
N ARG A 84 10.90 6.12 -10.47
CA ARG A 84 12.25 6.66 -10.66
C ARG A 84 12.31 7.86 -11.61
N ASP A 85 11.30 7.97 -12.47
CA ASP A 85 11.07 9.08 -13.39
C ASP A 85 10.42 10.30 -12.73
N GLY A 86 10.16 10.22 -11.42
CA GLY A 86 9.47 11.26 -10.67
C GLY A 86 7.94 11.20 -10.80
N MET A 87 7.41 10.29 -11.62
CA MET A 87 5.97 10.13 -11.80
C MET A 87 5.32 9.47 -10.60
N ILE A 88 4.15 9.96 -10.21
CA ILE A 88 3.40 9.35 -9.11
C ILE A 88 2.54 8.22 -9.64
N GLN A 89 2.47 7.12 -8.89
CA GLN A 89 1.50 6.08 -9.16
C GLN A 89 0.14 6.50 -8.59
N ILE A 90 -0.87 6.59 -9.45
CA ILE A 90 -2.24 6.88 -9.05
C ILE A 90 -2.94 5.58 -8.65
N ALA A 91 -3.55 5.57 -7.46
CA ALA A 91 -4.38 4.48 -6.99
C ALA A 91 -5.60 4.30 -7.89
N LYS A 92 -5.96 3.05 -8.19
CA LYS A 92 -7.10 2.69 -9.04
C LYS A 92 -8.20 1.98 -8.26
N MET A 93 -9.43 2.33 -8.55
CA MET A 93 -10.59 1.58 -8.08
C MET A 93 -10.72 0.26 -8.86
N ALA A 94 -11.57 -0.65 -8.38
CA ALA A 94 -11.77 -1.95 -8.99
C ALA A 94 -12.33 -1.88 -10.42
N ASP A 95 -13.06 -0.79 -10.74
CA ASP A 95 -13.56 -0.48 -12.08
C ASP A 95 -12.51 0.19 -12.99
N GLY A 96 -11.29 0.40 -12.48
CA GLY A 96 -10.18 1.03 -13.19
C GLY A 96 -10.13 2.55 -13.11
N THR A 97 -11.12 3.20 -12.47
CA THR A 97 -11.12 4.65 -12.31
C THR A 97 -10.01 5.12 -11.36
N GLU A 98 -9.47 6.30 -11.64
CA GLU A 98 -8.38 6.89 -10.88
C GLU A 98 -8.87 7.55 -9.59
N ARG A 99 -8.12 7.38 -8.52
CA ARG A 99 -8.32 8.05 -7.24
C ARG A 99 -7.09 8.89 -6.94
N TYR A 100 -7.24 10.20 -6.88
CA TYR A 100 -6.12 11.11 -6.59
C TYR A 100 -5.74 11.10 -5.11
N PRO A 101 -4.44 11.23 -4.78
CA PRO A 101 -3.98 11.38 -3.40
C PRO A 101 -4.45 12.72 -2.83
N LYS A 102 -4.56 12.82 -1.51
CA LYS A 102 -5.04 14.03 -0.81
C LYS A 102 -4.05 14.54 0.23
N ASP A 103 -4.01 15.86 0.40
CA ASP A 103 -3.26 16.54 1.46
C ASP A 103 -4.00 16.50 2.80
N ALA A 104 -3.41 17.08 3.85
CA ALA A 104 -4.00 17.12 5.19
C ALA A 104 -5.31 17.91 5.27
N LYS A 105 -5.59 18.77 4.28
CA LYS A 105 -6.82 19.55 4.15
C LYS A 105 -7.88 18.81 3.32
N GLY A 106 -7.56 17.61 2.81
CA GLY A 106 -8.44 16.82 1.96
C GLY A 106 -8.48 17.29 0.51
N MET A 107 -7.60 18.21 0.11
CA MET A 107 -7.47 18.67 -1.27
C MET A 107 -6.64 17.67 -2.07
N ASN A 108 -6.99 17.46 -3.34
CA ASN A 108 -6.24 16.56 -4.20
C ASN A 108 -4.82 17.08 -4.41
N ILE A 109 -3.83 16.22 -4.19
CA ILE A 109 -2.45 16.47 -4.56
C ILE A 109 -2.36 16.23 -6.06
N ILE A 110 -2.35 17.32 -6.82
CA ILE A 110 -2.16 17.29 -8.27
C ILE A 110 -0.68 17.51 -8.53
N CYS A 111 0.09 16.43 -8.60
CA CYS A 111 1.46 16.50 -9.08
C CYS A 111 1.40 16.72 -10.59
N ASN A 112 1.75 17.91 -11.05
CA ASN A 112 1.77 18.22 -12.48
C ASN A 112 2.75 17.26 -13.16
N VAL A 113 2.22 16.31 -13.93
CA VAL A 113 2.95 15.19 -14.59
C VAL A 113 3.97 15.68 -15.64
N LYS A 114 4.21 16.99 -15.74
CA LYS A 114 5.12 17.61 -16.73
C LYS A 114 6.03 18.72 -16.19
N GLU A 115 5.82 19.23 -14.99
CA GLU A 115 6.66 20.31 -14.45
C GLU A 115 6.96 20.05 -12.98
N ASN A 116 8.23 19.74 -12.70
CA ASN A 116 8.83 19.51 -11.38
C ASN A 116 8.58 20.68 -10.41
N LEU A 117 7.36 20.81 -9.89
CA LEU A 117 7.03 21.75 -8.82
C LEU A 117 6.31 20.99 -7.70
N TYR A 118 7.13 20.69 -6.68
CA TYR A 118 6.84 20.38 -5.27
C TYR A 118 5.60 19.54 -4.92
N CYS A 119 5.88 18.38 -4.29
CA CYS A 119 5.05 17.85 -3.21
C CYS A 119 5.50 18.46 -1.89
#